data_AF-A0A239MWA9-F1
#
_entry.id   AF-A0A239MWA9-F1
#
_cell.length_a   1.000
_cell.length_b   1.000
_cell.length_c   1.000
_cell.angle_alpha   90.00
_cell.angle_beta   90.00
_cell.angle_gamma   90.00
#
_symmetry.space_group_name_H-M   'P 1'
#
loop_
_entity.id
_entity.type
_entity.pdbx_description
1 polymer ?
#
loop_
_entity_poly.entity_id
_entity_poly.type
_entity_poly.pdbx_seq_one_letter_code
_entity_poly.pdbx_strand_id
1 'polypeptide(L)'
;RHRLPDITRRLNDGDLSYGYASTISAAVARLDDTDCTTAEHLLLDLVGKGFSAGKVAAFGNKITDLIAERDGREQAPQDVARGYERSWIDSTRSLDGGRYIKGWLNAEDAAIWDGTLGPLAKPAGADDRRDLSERTAAALTGVLAGGHTATKVTVICDLDTLTGGTTPARLTDGTPIPAEQARRIALSAGVSPLLLGAGNTPLYLGHRVRFATVPQRQVLEALYSTCAVQGCEVPGTLCEVDHVHGWALGNSPTDIDKLTLTCGWHNRYKHTHPDRLHITKTPDGRYTYRLHPPDTVPLHQRRHPPPTWAQAA
;
A
#
# COMPACT_ATOMS: atom_id res chain seq x y z
N ARG A 1 -18.39 29.10 -32.71
CA ARG A 1 -19.21 27.92 -32.37
C ARG A 1 -19.03 27.65 -30.89
N HIS A 2 -20.10 27.58 -30.09
CA HIS A 2 -19.99 27.15 -28.70
C HIS A 2 -19.57 25.68 -28.69
N ARG A 3 -18.36 25.40 -28.20
CA ARG A 3 -17.82 24.02 -28.11
C ARG A 3 -18.44 23.21 -26.97
N LEU A 4 -19.15 23.90 -26.07
CA LEU A 4 -19.77 23.36 -24.86
C LEU A 4 -21.21 23.87 -24.69
N PRO A 5 -22.13 23.50 -25.61
CA PRO A 5 -23.50 24.01 -25.60
C PRO A 5 -24.29 23.59 -24.35
N ASP A 6 -24.05 22.39 -23.81
CA ASP A 6 -24.81 21.88 -22.67
C ASP A 6 -24.37 22.51 -21.35
N ILE A 7 -23.07 22.73 -21.16
CA ILE A 7 -22.56 23.49 -20.01
C ILE A 7 -23.06 24.92 -20.05
N THR A 8 -22.98 25.57 -21.22
CA THR A 8 -23.43 26.97 -21.37
C THR A 8 -24.90 27.10 -20.99
N ARG A 9 -25.74 26.19 -21.49
CA ARG A 9 -27.17 26.15 -21.18
C ARG A 9 -27.42 25.93 -19.69
N ARG A 10 -26.85 24.87 -19.08
CA ARG A 10 -27.08 24.56 -17.66
C ARG A 10 -26.53 25.61 -16.70
N LEU A 11 -25.44 26.28 -17.06
CA LEU A 11 -24.91 27.40 -16.27
C LEU A 11 -25.87 28.60 -16.31
N ASN A 12 -26.43 28.92 -17.48
CA ASN A 12 -27.41 30.00 -17.64
C ASN A 12 -28.73 29.70 -16.93
N ASP A 13 -29.17 28.44 -16.96
CA ASP A 13 -30.41 27.98 -16.32
C ASP A 13 -30.28 27.87 -14.79
N GLY A 14 -29.06 27.96 -14.24
CA GLY A 14 -28.77 27.82 -12.81
C GLY A 14 -28.63 26.38 -12.32
N ASP A 15 -28.73 25.41 -13.23
CA ASP A 15 -28.63 23.96 -12.97
C ASP A 15 -27.19 23.46 -12.79
N LEU A 16 -26.19 24.32 -13.08
CA LEU A 16 -24.77 24.00 -12.94
C LEU A 16 -24.03 25.13 -12.24
N SER A 17 -23.28 24.81 -11.20
CA SER A 17 -22.46 25.82 -10.52
C SER A 17 -21.28 26.24 -11.38
N TYR A 18 -20.83 27.49 -11.21
CA TYR A 18 -19.63 28.02 -11.88
C TYR A 18 -18.39 27.14 -11.66
N GLY A 19 -18.24 26.56 -10.46
CA GLY A 19 -17.13 25.66 -10.15
C GLY A 19 -17.10 24.40 -11.02
N TYR A 20 -18.26 23.78 -11.26
CA TYR A 20 -18.35 22.65 -12.19
C TYR A 20 -18.16 23.09 -13.64
N ALA A 21 -18.77 24.20 -14.06
CA ALA A 21 -18.62 24.71 -15.43
C ALA A 21 -17.15 25.03 -15.77
N SER A 22 -16.43 25.68 -14.85
CA SER A 22 -15.00 25.99 -15.00
C SER A 22 -14.15 24.73 -15.03
N THR A 23 -14.43 23.76 -14.16
CA THR A 23 -13.72 22.47 -14.10
C THR A 23 -13.83 21.71 -15.42
N ILE A 24 -15.05 21.58 -15.94
CA ILE A 24 -15.29 20.82 -17.17
C ILE A 24 -14.69 21.56 -18.37
N SER A 25 -14.83 22.90 -18.42
CA SER A 25 -14.23 23.71 -19.49
C SER A 25 -12.71 23.60 -19.52
N ALA A 26 -12.05 23.55 -18.36
CA ALA A 26 -10.61 23.37 -18.27
C ALA A 26 -10.18 21.97 -18.75
N ALA A 27 -10.93 20.93 -18.38
CA ALA A 27 -10.65 19.54 -18.76
C ALA A 27 -10.71 19.31 -20.27
N VAL A 28 -11.64 19.98 -20.96
CA VAL A 28 -11.88 19.77 -22.41
C VAL A 28 -11.17 20.78 -23.31
N ALA A 29 -10.50 21.79 -22.74
CA ALA A 29 -9.92 22.92 -23.48
C ALA A 29 -8.95 22.49 -24.59
N ARG A 30 -8.23 21.39 -24.38
CA ARG A 30 -7.19 20.88 -25.30
C ARG A 30 -7.66 19.74 -26.20
N LEU A 31 -8.92 19.31 -26.08
CA LEU A 31 -9.48 18.25 -26.90
C LEU A 31 -9.91 18.81 -28.26
N ASP A 32 -10.00 17.96 -29.28
CA ASP A 32 -10.66 18.32 -30.54
C ASP A 32 -12.20 18.42 -30.35
N ASP A 33 -12.93 18.86 -31.37
CA ASP A 33 -14.38 19.09 -31.26
C ASP A 33 -15.19 17.80 -31.02
N THR A 34 -14.72 16.66 -31.51
CA THR A 34 -15.41 15.37 -31.36
C THR A 34 -15.25 14.83 -29.95
N ASP A 35 -14.00 14.83 -29.46
CA ASP A 35 -13.67 14.39 -28.12
C ASP A 35 -14.22 15.35 -27.06
N CYS A 36 -14.21 16.66 -27.33
CA CYS A 36 -14.79 17.69 -26.45
C CYS A 36 -16.29 17.44 -26.22
N THR A 37 -17.05 17.11 -27.27
CA THR A 37 -18.49 16.83 -27.16
C THR A 37 -18.73 15.58 -26.31
N THR A 38 -17.95 14.52 -26.54
CA THR A 38 -18.07 13.27 -25.78
C THR A 38 -17.69 13.47 -24.31
N ALA A 39 -16.61 14.21 -24.05
CA ALA A 39 -16.15 14.52 -22.71
C ALA A 39 -17.14 15.42 -21.94
N GLU A 40 -17.78 16.39 -22.61
CA GLU A 40 -18.82 17.23 -22.02
C GLU A 40 -19.97 16.38 -21.46
N HIS A 41 -20.48 15.42 -22.23
CA HIS A 41 -21.56 14.54 -21.79
C HIS A 41 -21.16 13.65 -20.60
N LEU A 42 -19.97 13.02 -20.67
CA LEU A 42 -19.47 12.15 -19.59
C LEU A 42 -19.27 12.91 -18.28
N LEU A 43 -18.70 14.11 -18.35
CA LEU A 43 -18.41 14.91 -17.16
C LEU A 43 -19.70 15.47 -16.55
N LEU A 44 -20.70 15.85 -17.37
CA LEU A 44 -22.02 16.28 -16.88
C LEU A 44 -22.82 15.13 -16.24
N ASP A 45 -22.68 13.89 -16.73
CA ASP A 45 -23.28 12.71 -16.12
C ASP A 45 -22.70 12.45 -14.71
N LEU A 46 -21.39 12.63 -14.53
CA LEU A 46 -20.75 12.56 -13.20
C LEU A 46 -21.28 13.65 -12.26
N VAL A 47 -21.50 14.86 -12.75
CA VAL A 47 -22.14 15.92 -11.95
C VAL A 47 -23.56 15.50 -11.56
N GLY A 48 -24.35 14.95 -12.48
CA GLY A 48 -25.70 14.44 -12.20
C GLY A 48 -25.74 13.31 -11.18
N LYS A 49 -24.67 12.51 -11.09
CA LYS A 49 -24.47 11.47 -10.08
C LYS A 49 -23.98 11.99 -8.72
N GLY A 50 -23.80 13.30 -8.56
CA GLY A 50 -23.40 13.92 -7.28
C GLY A 50 -21.91 13.87 -6.97
N PHE A 51 -21.04 13.65 -7.97
CA PHE A 51 -19.59 13.70 -7.75
C PHE A 51 -19.10 15.12 -7.52
N SER A 52 -18.13 15.31 -6.61
CA SER A 52 -17.54 16.62 -6.32
C SER A 52 -16.74 17.17 -7.51
N ALA A 53 -16.60 18.50 -7.58
CA ALA A 53 -15.82 19.16 -8.63
C ALA A 53 -14.39 18.64 -8.74
N GLY A 54 -13.74 18.32 -7.60
CA GLY A 54 -12.41 17.70 -7.60
C GLY A 54 -12.38 16.30 -8.25
N LYS A 55 -13.42 15.48 -8.05
CA LYS A 55 -13.52 14.16 -8.72
C LYS A 55 -13.81 14.31 -10.21
N VAL A 56 -14.63 15.29 -10.61
CA VAL A 56 -14.88 15.61 -12.02
C VAL A 56 -13.60 16.09 -12.70
N ALA A 57 -12.79 16.92 -12.03
CA ALA A 57 -11.48 17.36 -12.53
C ALA A 57 -10.52 16.18 -12.76
N ALA A 58 -10.42 15.26 -11.79
CA ALA A 58 -9.59 14.07 -11.91
C ALA A 58 -10.02 13.18 -13.10
N PHE A 59 -11.33 13.03 -13.32
CA PHE A 59 -11.84 12.30 -14.48
C PHE A 59 -11.53 13.01 -15.81
N GLY A 60 -11.63 14.33 -15.83
CA GLY A 60 -11.27 15.15 -17.00
C GLY A 60 -9.79 15.04 -17.39
N ASN A 61 -8.89 15.04 -16.41
CA ASN A 61 -7.47 14.77 -16.66
C ASN A 61 -7.28 13.37 -17.25
N LYS A 62 -7.98 12.36 -16.72
CA LYS A 62 -7.88 10.99 -17.23
C LYS A 62 -8.37 10.84 -18.67
N ILE A 63 -9.44 11.56 -19.06
CA ILE A 63 -9.91 11.63 -20.45
C ILE A 63 -8.80 12.19 -21.36
N THR A 64 -8.15 13.28 -20.93
CA THR A 64 -7.06 13.89 -21.69
C THR A 64 -5.89 12.95 -21.87
N ASP A 65 -5.49 12.24 -20.81
CA ASP A 65 -4.39 11.27 -20.86
C ASP A 65 -4.70 10.10 -21.82
N LEU A 66 -5.91 9.55 -21.76
CA LEU A 66 -6.34 8.45 -22.64
C LEU A 66 -6.40 8.85 -24.11
N ILE A 67 -6.80 10.10 -24.40
CA ILE A 67 -6.82 10.62 -25.77
C ILE A 67 -5.39 10.86 -26.27
N ALA A 68 -4.51 11.39 -25.41
CA ALA A 68 -3.09 11.55 -25.74
C ALA A 68 -2.42 10.21 -26.05
N GLU A 69 -2.77 9.14 -25.32
CA GLU A 69 -2.33 7.77 -25.57
C GLU A 69 -2.90 7.21 -26.90
N ARG A 70 -4.22 7.33 -27.13
CA ARG A 70 -4.89 6.93 -28.38
C ARG A 70 -4.25 7.56 -29.62
N ASP A 71 -3.93 8.85 -29.52
CA ASP A 71 -3.44 9.64 -30.64
C ASP A 71 -1.90 9.61 -30.77
N GLY A 72 -1.20 8.91 -29.86
CA GLY A 72 0.26 8.85 -29.83
C GLY A 72 0.93 10.22 -29.61
N ARG A 73 0.23 11.15 -28.95
CA ARG A 73 0.71 12.51 -28.66
C ARG A 73 1.18 12.69 -27.22
N GLU A 74 1.48 11.59 -26.55
CA GLU A 74 2.24 11.59 -25.31
C GLU A 74 3.53 12.41 -25.50
N GLN A 75 3.59 13.57 -24.88
CA GLN A 75 4.83 14.33 -24.75
C GLN A 75 5.14 14.45 -23.28
N ALA A 76 6.07 13.62 -22.80
CA ALA A 76 6.67 13.82 -21.49
C ALA A 76 7.30 15.24 -21.48
N PRO A 77 6.93 16.11 -20.52
CA PRO A 77 7.60 17.39 -20.33
C PRO A 77 9.13 17.20 -20.30
N GLN A 78 9.92 18.13 -20.85
CA GLN A 78 11.40 17.98 -20.88
C GLN A 78 12.02 17.67 -19.51
N ASP A 79 11.44 18.19 -18.43
CA ASP A 79 11.85 17.88 -17.05
C ASP A 79 11.56 16.43 -16.65
N VAL A 80 10.48 15.83 -17.18
CA VAL A 80 10.13 14.40 -17.04
C VAL A 80 11.04 13.53 -17.89
N ALA A 81 11.45 13.98 -19.08
CA ALA A 81 12.41 13.24 -19.92
C ALA A 81 13.81 13.17 -19.28
N ARG A 82 14.29 14.27 -18.69
CA ARG A 82 15.50 14.26 -17.84
C ARG A 82 15.29 13.43 -16.57
N GLY A 83 14.07 13.48 -16.04
CA GLY A 83 13.68 12.85 -14.80
C GLY A 83 13.55 11.32 -14.85
N TYR A 84 13.04 10.77 -15.95
CA TYR A 84 12.75 9.34 -16.08
C TYR A 84 13.98 8.48 -15.75
N GLU A 85 15.18 9.00 -16.01
CA GLU A 85 16.44 8.35 -15.69
C GLU A 85 17.03 8.78 -14.33
N ARG A 86 16.86 10.04 -13.88
CA ARG A 86 17.50 10.56 -12.64
C ARG A 86 16.70 11.69 -11.98
N SER A 87 16.38 11.51 -10.69
CA SER A 87 15.88 12.57 -9.81
C SER A 87 16.92 13.67 -9.61
N TRP A 88 16.48 14.93 -9.48
CA TRP A 88 17.36 16.07 -9.27
C TRP A 88 16.69 17.16 -8.44
N ILE A 89 17.51 17.88 -7.68
CA ILE A 89 17.11 19.05 -6.90
C ILE A 89 18.14 20.16 -7.14
N ASP A 90 17.66 21.34 -7.49
CA ASP A 90 18.39 22.59 -7.45
C ASP A 90 18.09 23.33 -6.14
N SER A 91 19.13 23.94 -5.56
CA SER A 91 19.05 24.68 -4.29
C SER A 91 19.78 26.02 -4.46
N THR A 92 19.03 27.09 -4.68
CA THR A 92 19.57 28.43 -4.82
C THR A 92 19.45 29.19 -3.50
N ARG A 93 20.53 29.88 -3.08
CA ARG A 93 20.53 30.66 -1.84
C ARG A 93 19.80 31.99 -2.02
N SER A 94 18.93 32.33 -1.08
CA SER A 94 18.30 33.65 -0.96
C SER A 94 19.21 34.60 -0.18
N LEU A 95 19.02 35.91 -0.37
CA LEU A 95 19.84 36.97 0.25
C LEU A 95 19.64 37.07 1.77
N ASP A 96 18.47 36.67 2.26
CA ASP A 96 18.11 36.59 3.68
C ASP A 96 18.68 35.32 4.36
N GLY A 97 19.47 34.52 3.64
CA GLY A 97 20.04 33.27 4.15
C GLY A 97 19.13 32.06 3.97
N GLY A 98 17.90 32.24 3.51
CA GLY A 98 17.01 31.16 3.08
C GLY A 98 17.50 30.44 1.83
N ARG A 99 16.79 29.39 1.41
CA ARG A 99 17.08 28.66 0.17
C ARG A 99 15.80 28.40 -0.61
N TYR A 100 15.83 28.68 -1.91
CA TYR A 100 14.85 28.21 -2.87
C TYR A 100 15.25 26.82 -3.33
N ILE A 101 14.33 25.87 -3.20
CA ILE A 101 14.53 24.48 -3.61
C ILE A 101 13.53 24.19 -4.73
N LYS A 102 14.02 23.74 -5.88
CA LYS A 102 13.20 23.28 -7.01
C LYS A 102 13.79 21.99 -7.53
N GLY A 103 12.96 21.00 -7.83
CA GLY A 103 13.45 19.74 -8.34
C GLY A 103 12.38 18.93 -9.04
N TRP A 104 12.79 17.76 -9.50
CA TRP A 104 11.92 16.73 -10.02
C TRP A 104 12.39 15.39 -9.46
N LEU A 105 11.44 14.57 -9.00
CA LEU A 105 11.70 13.23 -8.47
C LEU A 105 11.01 12.20 -9.36
N ASN A 106 11.69 11.09 -9.66
CA ASN A 106 11.04 9.97 -10.34
C ASN A 106 10.02 9.34 -9.39
N ALA A 107 9.14 8.49 -9.92
CA ALA A 107 8.07 7.94 -9.10
C ALA A 107 8.56 7.02 -7.95
N GLU A 108 9.80 6.50 -7.99
CA GLU A 108 10.42 5.80 -6.84
C GLU A 108 10.79 6.79 -5.74
N ASP A 109 11.57 7.83 -6.06
CA ASP A 109 12.03 8.85 -5.11
C ASP A 109 10.88 9.73 -4.61
N ALA A 110 9.89 10.00 -5.45
CA ALA A 110 8.66 10.71 -5.07
C ALA A 110 7.84 9.88 -4.09
N ALA A 111 7.72 8.56 -4.29
CA ALA A 111 7.02 7.69 -3.35
C ALA A 111 7.72 7.64 -1.98
N ILE A 112 9.05 7.69 -1.94
CA ILE A 112 9.85 7.84 -0.71
C ILE A 112 9.60 9.21 -0.05
N TRP A 113 9.64 10.29 -0.85
CA TRP A 113 9.38 11.65 -0.40
C TRP A 113 7.99 11.78 0.23
N ASP A 114 6.95 11.32 -0.47
CA ASP A 114 5.57 11.39 -0.01
C ASP A 114 5.31 10.46 1.18
N GLY A 115 5.88 9.24 1.16
CA GLY A 115 5.78 8.29 2.26
C GLY A 115 6.44 8.77 3.55
N THR A 116 7.45 9.65 3.45
CA THR A 116 8.16 10.21 4.60
C THR A 116 7.55 11.54 5.04
N LEU A 117 7.42 12.50 4.12
CA LEU A 117 6.99 13.86 4.45
C LEU A 117 5.47 13.99 4.55
N GLY A 118 4.71 13.27 3.72
CA GLY A 118 3.24 13.36 3.67
C GLY A 118 2.57 13.13 5.03
N PRO A 119 2.90 12.06 5.78
CA PRO A 119 2.37 11.85 7.13
C PRO A 119 2.75 12.96 8.12
N LEU A 120 3.98 13.47 8.03
CA LEU A 120 4.52 14.51 8.92
C LEU A 120 3.97 15.91 8.58
N ALA A 121 3.56 16.12 7.33
CA ALA A 121 2.98 17.37 6.86
C ALA A 121 1.46 17.47 7.14
N LYS A 122 0.84 16.48 7.79
CA LYS A 122 -0.57 16.55 8.23
C LYS A 122 -0.76 17.63 9.32
N PRO A 123 -1.96 18.24 9.44
CA PRO A 123 -2.22 19.21 10.51
C PRO A 123 -1.98 18.59 11.89
N ALA A 124 -1.27 19.30 12.76
CA ALA A 124 -0.91 18.82 14.11
C ALA A 124 -2.02 19.03 15.15
N GLY A 125 -3.24 19.37 14.72
CA GLY A 125 -4.40 19.62 15.58
C GLY A 125 -5.39 20.58 14.91
N ALA A 126 -6.51 20.82 15.58
CA ALA A 126 -7.56 21.73 15.09
C ALA A 126 -7.08 23.20 14.98
N ASP A 127 -6.07 23.56 15.76
CA ASP A 127 -5.50 24.92 15.79
C ASP A 127 -4.24 25.08 14.92
N ASP A 128 -3.88 24.07 14.12
CA ASP A 128 -2.74 24.19 13.20
C ASP A 128 -3.11 25.06 11.99
N ARG A 129 -2.68 26.31 12.03
CA ARG A 129 -2.97 27.31 10.99
C ARG A 129 -1.99 27.30 9.82
N ARG A 130 -0.96 26.45 9.86
CA ARG A 130 0.06 26.40 8.82
C ARG A 130 -0.48 25.81 7.52
N ASP A 131 -0.09 26.38 6.40
CA ASP A 131 -0.44 25.82 5.10
C ASP A 131 0.35 24.51 4.83
N LEU A 132 0.02 23.82 3.73
CA LEU A 132 0.68 22.56 3.40
C LEU A 132 2.18 22.76 3.12
N SER A 133 2.56 23.87 2.50
CA SER A 133 3.95 24.17 2.14
C SER A 133 4.80 24.39 3.40
N GLU A 134 4.28 25.15 4.37
CA GLU A 134 4.91 25.38 5.67
C GLU A 134 5.07 24.09 6.46
N ARG A 135 4.04 23.23 6.46
CA ARG A 135 4.11 21.91 7.13
C ARG A 135 5.07 20.94 6.43
N THR A 136 5.12 20.96 5.11
CA THR A 136 6.05 20.14 4.32
C THR A 136 7.50 20.58 4.56
N ALA A 137 7.75 21.89 4.64
CA ALA A 137 9.07 22.43 4.99
C ALA A 137 9.50 22.00 6.40
N ALA A 138 8.62 22.09 7.39
CA ALA A 138 8.89 21.63 8.76
C ALA A 138 9.16 20.11 8.82
N ALA A 139 8.38 19.31 8.09
CA ALA A 139 8.60 17.87 7.97
C ALA A 139 9.97 17.54 7.37
N LEU A 140 10.34 18.21 6.27
CA LEU A 140 11.64 18.03 5.62
C LEU A 140 12.79 18.39 6.57
N THR A 141 12.69 19.50 7.30
CA THR A 141 13.69 19.87 8.32
C THR A 141 13.80 18.81 9.42
N GLY A 142 12.68 18.27 9.90
CA GLY A 142 12.66 17.22 10.92
C GLY A 142 13.33 15.93 10.46
N VAL A 143 13.13 15.54 9.20
CA VAL A 143 13.80 14.37 8.59
C VAL A 143 15.30 14.61 8.43
N LEU A 144 15.71 15.78 7.89
CA LEU A 144 17.12 16.12 7.71
C LEU A 144 17.88 16.26 9.03
N ALA A 145 17.20 16.64 10.11
CA ALA A 145 17.75 16.69 11.47
C ALA A 145 17.85 15.30 12.14
N GLY A 146 17.43 14.23 11.45
CA GLY A 146 17.47 12.86 11.97
C GLY A 146 16.33 12.50 12.93
N GLY A 147 15.29 13.35 13.05
CA GLY A 147 14.16 13.12 13.95
C GLY A 147 13.23 11.97 13.53
N HIS A 148 13.32 11.51 12.27
CA HIS A 148 12.47 10.46 11.72
C HIS A 148 13.27 9.57 10.75
N THR A 149 13.54 8.32 11.14
CA THR A 149 14.36 7.36 10.36
C THR A 149 13.55 6.24 9.69
N ALA A 150 12.23 6.22 9.88
CA ALA A 150 11.35 5.18 9.33
C ALA A 150 10.56 5.71 8.12
N THR A 151 11.15 5.64 6.93
CA THR A 151 10.40 5.78 5.66
C THR A 151 9.58 4.52 5.43
N LYS A 152 8.27 4.67 5.17
CA LYS A 152 7.41 3.55 4.76
C LYS A 152 6.80 3.85 3.39
N VAL A 153 7.31 3.19 2.35
CA VAL A 153 6.70 3.21 1.01
C VAL A 153 5.88 1.94 0.83
N THR A 154 4.65 2.09 0.36
CA THR A 154 3.74 0.97 0.06
C THR A 154 3.43 0.98 -1.44
N VAL A 155 3.85 -0.07 -2.14
CA VAL A 155 3.49 -0.29 -3.54
C VAL A 155 2.42 -1.37 -3.59
N ILE A 156 1.37 -1.14 -4.38
CA ILE A 156 0.28 -2.07 -4.58
C ILE A 156 0.43 -2.68 -5.96
N CYS A 157 0.64 -3.98 -6.03
CA CYS A 157 0.87 -4.70 -7.28
C CYS A 157 0.33 -6.13 -7.21
N ASP A 158 0.04 -6.69 -8.38
CA ASP A 158 -0.32 -8.10 -8.50
C ASP A 158 0.92 -8.98 -8.38
N LEU A 159 0.72 -10.25 -8.01
CA LEU A 159 1.82 -11.22 -7.92
C LEU A 159 2.56 -11.35 -9.26
N ASP A 160 1.82 -11.33 -10.37
CA ASP A 160 2.37 -11.35 -11.74
C ASP A 160 3.37 -10.20 -11.97
N THR A 161 3.03 -8.98 -11.53
CA THR A 161 3.90 -7.80 -11.63
C THR A 161 5.25 -8.00 -10.92
N LEU A 162 5.26 -8.69 -9.77
CA LEU A 162 6.48 -8.96 -9.02
C LEU A 162 7.28 -10.15 -9.56
N THR A 163 6.63 -11.11 -10.21
CA THR A 163 7.27 -12.33 -10.73
C THR A 163 7.74 -12.25 -12.19
N GLY A 164 7.79 -11.04 -12.77
CA GLY A 164 8.33 -10.80 -14.11
C GLY A 164 7.30 -10.52 -15.20
N GLY A 165 6.01 -10.44 -14.84
CA GLY A 165 4.95 -9.97 -15.72
C GLY A 165 5.05 -8.47 -16.04
N THR A 166 4.21 -8.04 -16.98
CA THR A 166 4.17 -6.66 -17.51
C THR A 166 3.03 -5.82 -16.91
N THR A 167 2.18 -6.42 -16.08
CA THR A 167 1.03 -5.76 -15.43
C THR A 167 1.50 -4.55 -14.60
N PRO A 168 1.03 -3.32 -14.86
CA PRO A 168 1.42 -2.13 -14.11
C PRO A 168 1.04 -2.21 -12.63
N ALA A 169 1.90 -1.70 -11.75
CA ALA A 169 1.56 -1.49 -10.35
C ALA A 169 0.93 -0.12 -10.14
N ARG A 170 0.56 0.19 -8.89
CA ARG A 170 0.16 1.54 -8.49
C ARG A 170 0.71 1.94 -7.14
N LEU A 171 0.94 3.23 -6.96
CA LEU A 171 1.20 3.86 -5.68
C LEU A 171 -0.10 4.01 -4.86
N THR A 172 -0.01 4.39 -3.58
CA THR A 172 -1.18 4.49 -2.68
C THR A 172 -2.19 5.57 -3.08
N ASP A 173 -1.78 6.54 -3.89
CA ASP A 173 -2.60 7.59 -4.47
C ASP A 173 -3.31 7.17 -5.77
N GLY A 174 -3.04 5.95 -6.26
CA GLY A 174 -3.58 5.41 -7.50
C GLY A 174 -2.74 5.69 -8.75
N THR A 175 -1.60 6.39 -8.62
CA THR A 175 -0.68 6.65 -9.73
C THR A 175 -0.13 5.32 -10.28
N PRO A 176 -0.36 5.00 -11.57
CA PRO A 176 0.16 3.78 -12.16
C PRO A 176 1.68 3.91 -12.37
N ILE A 177 2.41 2.83 -12.09
CA ILE A 177 3.86 2.76 -12.31
C ILE A 177 4.22 1.49 -13.11
N PRO A 178 5.25 1.53 -13.97
CA PRO A 178 5.70 0.36 -14.71
C PRO A 178 6.08 -0.82 -13.79
N ALA A 179 5.83 -2.04 -14.25
CA ALA A 179 6.13 -3.27 -13.49
C ALA A 179 7.59 -3.37 -13.05
N GLU A 180 8.53 -2.95 -13.91
CA GLU A 180 9.96 -2.91 -13.60
C GLU A 180 10.29 -1.93 -12.47
N GLN A 181 9.65 -0.77 -12.48
CA GLN A 181 9.83 0.25 -11.45
C GLN A 181 9.23 -0.20 -10.12
N ALA A 182 8.08 -0.88 -10.15
CA ALA A 182 7.48 -1.50 -8.96
C ALA A 182 8.42 -2.54 -8.32
N ARG A 183 9.09 -3.36 -9.13
CA ARG A 183 10.09 -4.34 -8.67
C ARG A 183 11.31 -3.67 -8.07
N ARG A 184 11.84 -2.61 -8.69
CA ARG A 184 12.94 -1.81 -8.12
C ARG A 184 12.57 -1.23 -6.76
N ILE A 185 11.42 -0.58 -6.66
CA ILE A 185 10.92 0.00 -5.41
C ILE A 185 10.74 -1.09 -4.33
N ALA A 186 10.19 -2.26 -4.68
CA ALA A 186 10.02 -3.38 -3.74
C ALA A 186 11.35 -3.99 -3.24
N LEU A 187 12.45 -3.80 -3.96
CA LEU A 187 13.79 -4.29 -3.60
C LEU A 187 14.63 -3.22 -2.87
N SER A 188 14.18 -1.96 -2.84
CA SER A 188 14.82 -0.86 -2.10
C SER A 188 14.56 -0.98 -0.58
N ALA A 189 15.59 -0.71 0.22
CA ALA A 189 15.52 -0.84 1.69
C ALA A 189 14.45 0.10 2.28
N GLY A 190 13.55 -0.44 3.13
CA GLY A 190 12.48 0.32 3.79
C GLY A 190 11.11 0.27 3.08
N VAL A 191 11.00 -0.43 1.96
CA VAL A 191 9.74 -0.62 1.23
C VAL A 191 9.11 -1.97 1.58
N SER A 192 7.81 -2.00 1.87
CA SER A 192 7.05 -3.25 2.07
C SER A 192 6.02 -3.40 0.94
N PRO A 193 6.20 -4.34 0.01
CA PRO A 193 5.19 -4.60 -1.01
C PRO A 193 3.93 -5.17 -0.37
N LEU A 194 2.77 -4.57 -0.67
CA LEU A 194 1.47 -5.05 -0.21
C LEU A 194 0.82 -5.87 -1.33
N LEU A 195 0.91 -7.19 -1.23
CA LEU A 195 0.21 -8.13 -2.11
C LEU A 195 -1.28 -8.18 -1.72
N LEU A 196 -2.16 -7.74 -2.62
CA LEU A 196 -3.61 -7.84 -2.44
C LEU A 196 -4.20 -8.75 -3.50
N GLY A 197 -4.92 -9.79 -3.07
CA GLY A 197 -5.93 -10.44 -3.90
C GLY A 197 -7.19 -9.58 -4.03
N ALA A 198 -8.18 -10.04 -4.80
CA ALA A 198 -9.44 -9.32 -5.01
C ALA A 198 -10.12 -8.95 -3.67
N GLY A 199 -10.29 -7.64 -3.40
CA GLY A 199 -11.02 -7.14 -2.21
C GLY A 199 -10.23 -6.33 -1.17
N ASN A 200 -8.98 -5.93 -1.42
CA ASN A 200 -8.24 -4.96 -0.60
C ASN A 200 -8.00 -5.33 0.89
N THR A 201 -7.93 -6.60 1.27
CA THR A 201 -7.66 -6.96 2.69
C THR A 201 -6.17 -7.16 2.98
N PRO A 202 -5.59 -6.52 4.02
CA PRO A 202 -4.21 -6.74 4.44
C PRO A 202 -3.98 -8.15 4.99
N LEU A 203 -2.97 -8.84 4.45
CA LEU A 203 -2.52 -10.17 4.88
C LEU A 203 -1.28 -10.14 5.79
N TYR A 204 -0.68 -8.96 5.98
CA TYR A 204 0.48 -8.72 6.85
C TYR A 204 0.11 -7.65 7.88
N LEU A 205 0.03 -8.02 9.15
CA LEU A 205 -0.45 -7.17 10.25
C LEU A 205 0.64 -6.86 11.29
N GLY A 206 1.80 -7.49 11.19
CA GLY A 206 2.91 -7.33 12.12
C GLY A 206 2.53 -7.73 13.55
N HIS A 207 3.01 -6.99 14.54
CA HIS A 207 2.77 -7.27 15.97
C HIS A 207 1.57 -6.52 16.57
N ARG A 208 0.82 -5.78 15.75
CA ARG A 208 -0.24 -4.88 16.24
C ARG A 208 -1.52 -5.62 16.64
N VAL A 209 -1.79 -6.75 16.02
CA VAL A 209 -3.01 -7.53 16.22
C VAL A 209 -2.63 -8.98 16.44
N ARG A 210 -3.06 -9.55 17.57
CA ARG A 210 -2.78 -10.95 17.91
C ARG A 210 -3.58 -11.94 17.08
N PHE A 211 -4.81 -11.62 16.72
CA PHE A 211 -5.72 -12.54 16.03
C PHE A 211 -5.68 -12.32 14.53
N ALA A 212 -5.63 -13.43 13.78
CA ALA A 212 -5.73 -13.39 12.33
C ALA A 212 -7.09 -12.85 11.87
N THR A 213 -7.10 -12.11 10.77
CA THR A 213 -8.33 -11.58 10.17
C THR A 213 -9.07 -12.65 9.37
N VAL A 214 -10.36 -12.41 9.08
CA VAL A 214 -11.18 -13.33 8.26
C VAL A 214 -10.52 -13.63 6.90
N PRO A 215 -9.90 -12.69 6.20
CA PRO A 215 -9.26 -13.01 4.91
C PRO A 215 -7.92 -13.75 5.06
N GLN A 216 -7.14 -13.50 6.13
CA GLN A 216 -5.99 -14.36 6.44
C GLN A 216 -6.44 -15.80 6.71
N ARG A 217 -7.56 -15.97 7.41
CA ARG A 217 -8.21 -17.27 7.64
C ARG A 217 -8.61 -17.94 6.32
N GLN A 218 -9.25 -17.24 5.40
CA GLN A 218 -9.65 -17.79 4.10
C GLN A 218 -8.46 -18.24 3.24
N VAL A 219 -7.38 -17.45 3.23
CA VAL A 219 -6.13 -17.83 2.54
C VAL A 219 -5.55 -19.10 3.16
N LEU A 220 -5.52 -19.19 4.49
CA LEU A 220 -5.05 -20.39 5.19
C LEU A 220 -5.94 -21.61 4.90
N GLU A 221 -7.26 -21.47 4.83
CA GLU A 221 -8.16 -22.58 4.46
C GLU A 221 -7.94 -23.07 3.02
N ALA A 222 -7.56 -22.18 2.10
CA ALA A 222 -7.18 -22.56 0.73
C ALA A 222 -5.80 -23.25 0.67
N LEU A 223 -4.87 -22.84 1.55
CA LEU A 223 -3.53 -23.42 1.64
C LEU A 223 -3.49 -24.72 2.45
N TYR A 224 -4.42 -24.96 3.36
CA TYR A 224 -4.40 -26.12 4.25
C TYR A 224 -5.74 -26.84 4.19
N SER A 225 -5.81 -27.91 3.38
CA SER A 225 -6.99 -28.78 3.32
C SER A 225 -7.23 -29.53 4.63
N THR A 226 -6.17 -29.81 5.38
CA THR A 226 -6.20 -30.43 6.72
C THR A 226 -5.26 -29.70 7.67
N CYS A 227 -5.28 -30.10 8.95
CA CYS A 227 -4.29 -29.67 9.93
C CYS A 227 -2.85 -29.82 9.41
N ALA A 228 -2.00 -28.82 9.69
CA ALA A 228 -0.60 -28.80 9.27
C ALA A 228 0.28 -29.91 9.87
N VAL A 229 -0.23 -30.68 10.84
CA VAL A 229 0.48 -31.84 11.40
C VAL A 229 0.41 -33.01 10.43
N GLN A 230 1.58 -33.55 10.08
CA GLN A 230 1.70 -34.69 9.18
C GLN A 230 0.87 -35.87 9.69
N GLY A 231 0.00 -36.40 8.83
CA GLY A 231 -0.91 -37.51 9.15
C GLY A 231 -2.18 -37.11 9.90
N CYS A 232 -2.41 -35.82 10.19
CA CYS A 232 -3.68 -35.36 10.75
C CYS A 232 -4.68 -35.04 9.63
N GLU A 233 -5.85 -35.67 9.69
CA GLU A 233 -6.89 -35.54 8.67
C GLU A 233 -8.01 -34.57 9.06
N VAL A 234 -7.91 -33.90 10.22
CA VAL A 234 -8.91 -32.89 10.62
C VAL A 234 -8.96 -31.80 9.55
N PRO A 235 -10.14 -31.49 8.97
CA PRO A 235 -10.27 -30.48 7.93
C PRO A 235 -9.74 -29.12 8.39
N GLY A 236 -9.05 -28.40 7.51
CA GLY A 236 -8.51 -27.06 7.80
C GLY A 236 -9.60 -26.08 8.26
N THR A 237 -10.81 -26.20 7.70
CA THR A 237 -11.99 -25.42 8.09
C THR A 237 -12.42 -25.61 9.55
N LEU A 238 -12.05 -26.73 10.18
CA LEU A 238 -12.29 -27.01 11.61
C LEU A 238 -11.04 -26.77 12.48
N CYS A 239 -9.94 -26.35 11.88
CA CYS A 239 -8.71 -26.02 12.59
C CYS A 239 -8.71 -24.58 13.11
N GLU A 240 -7.82 -24.27 14.05
CA GLU A 240 -7.52 -22.93 14.55
C GLU A 240 -6.33 -22.34 13.77
N VAL A 241 -6.27 -21.01 13.70
CA VAL A 241 -5.08 -20.32 13.15
C VAL A 241 -3.98 -20.33 14.20
N ASP A 242 -2.79 -20.80 13.81
CA ASP A 242 -1.64 -20.96 14.68
C ASP A 242 -0.46 -20.13 14.19
N HIS A 243 0.15 -19.36 15.10
CA HIS A 243 1.40 -18.66 14.86
C HIS A 243 2.54 -19.65 14.93
N VAL A 244 3.29 -19.79 13.84
CA VAL A 244 4.27 -20.87 13.70
C VAL A 244 5.29 -20.91 14.84
N HIS A 245 5.77 -19.75 15.27
CA HIS A 245 6.74 -19.63 16.37
C HIS A 245 6.13 -19.11 17.69
N GLY A 246 4.80 -19.10 17.79
CA GLY A 246 4.07 -18.60 18.96
C GLY A 246 4.09 -17.07 19.05
N TRP A 247 2.95 -16.48 19.42
CA TRP A 247 2.83 -15.04 19.60
C TRP A 247 3.57 -14.54 20.85
N ALA A 248 3.37 -15.20 21.99
CA ALA A 248 3.86 -14.73 23.30
C ALA A 248 5.30 -15.12 23.64
N LEU A 249 5.81 -16.22 23.06
CA LEU A 249 7.12 -16.81 23.39
C LEU A 249 8.20 -16.51 22.32
N GLY A 250 7.83 -16.01 21.14
CA GLY A 250 8.74 -15.93 20.00
C GLY A 250 8.61 -14.73 19.06
N ASN A 251 7.87 -13.68 19.43
CA ASN A 251 7.66 -12.48 18.58
C ASN A 251 7.23 -12.84 17.13
N SER A 252 6.37 -13.83 16.94
CA SER A 252 5.87 -14.17 15.60
C SER A 252 4.78 -13.16 15.19
N PRO A 253 4.93 -12.39 14.10
CA PRO A 253 3.90 -11.45 13.65
C PRO A 253 2.65 -12.18 13.13
N THR A 254 1.53 -11.48 13.05
CA THR A 254 0.28 -11.96 12.44
C THR A 254 0.34 -11.66 10.95
N ASP A 255 1.36 -12.24 10.33
CA ASP A 255 1.65 -12.12 8.91
C ASP A 255 1.37 -13.46 8.24
N ILE A 256 0.72 -13.45 7.08
CA ILE A 256 0.20 -14.67 6.45
C ILE A 256 1.26 -15.75 6.25
N ASP A 257 2.52 -15.38 6.03
CA ASP A 257 3.65 -16.29 5.84
C ASP A 257 4.26 -16.80 7.16
N LYS A 258 3.71 -16.40 8.31
CA LYS A 258 4.06 -16.86 9.68
C LYS A 258 2.89 -17.58 10.37
N LEU A 259 1.80 -17.82 9.64
CA LEU A 259 0.60 -18.49 10.15
C LEU A 259 0.40 -19.86 9.48
N THR A 260 -0.30 -20.74 10.18
CA THR A 260 -0.74 -22.05 9.67
C THR A 260 -2.08 -22.45 10.30
N LEU A 261 -2.61 -23.62 9.94
CA LEU A 261 -3.80 -24.22 10.56
C LEU A 261 -3.46 -25.46 11.38
N THR A 262 -3.88 -25.48 12.65
CA THR A 262 -3.76 -26.65 13.53
C THR A 262 -5.09 -26.96 14.21
N CYS A 263 -5.48 -28.22 14.35
CA CYS A 263 -6.69 -28.56 15.11
C CYS A 263 -6.52 -28.18 16.58
N GLY A 264 -7.62 -27.96 17.31
CA GLY A 264 -7.55 -27.50 18.71
C GLY A 264 -6.72 -28.40 19.63
N TRP A 265 -6.67 -29.71 19.34
CA TRP A 265 -5.77 -30.63 20.05
C TRP A 265 -4.29 -30.34 19.77
N HIS A 266 -3.90 -30.24 18.49
CA HIS A 266 -2.52 -29.97 18.09
C HIS A 266 -2.06 -28.54 18.45
N ASN A 267 -2.95 -27.56 18.37
CA ASN A 267 -2.67 -26.18 18.81
C ASN A 267 -2.30 -26.17 20.30
N ARG A 268 -3.12 -26.82 21.13
CA ARG A 268 -2.87 -26.99 22.56
C ARG A 268 -1.62 -27.83 22.85
N TYR A 269 -1.40 -28.91 22.11
CA TYR A 269 -0.23 -29.77 22.26
C TYR A 269 1.06 -28.97 22.00
N LYS A 270 1.11 -28.21 20.91
CA LYS A 270 2.25 -27.32 20.60
C LYS A 270 2.49 -26.28 21.68
N HIS A 271 1.42 -25.64 22.16
CA HIS A 271 1.54 -24.63 23.22
C HIS A 271 2.15 -25.22 24.51
N THR A 272 1.78 -26.46 24.85
CA THR A 272 2.21 -27.13 26.10
C THR A 272 3.53 -27.89 25.96
N HIS A 273 3.93 -28.27 24.73
CA HIS A 273 5.12 -29.08 24.44
C HIS A 273 5.88 -28.54 23.21
N PRO A 274 6.30 -27.26 23.19
CA PRO A 274 6.88 -26.64 22.00
C PRO A 274 8.19 -27.30 21.52
N ASP A 275 8.89 -28.01 22.40
CA ASP A 275 10.11 -28.78 22.15
C ASP A 275 9.85 -30.15 21.49
N ARG A 276 8.58 -30.59 21.43
CA ARG A 276 8.19 -31.91 20.90
C ARG A 276 7.66 -31.86 19.47
N LEU A 277 7.93 -30.80 18.73
CA LEU A 277 7.55 -30.67 17.33
C LEU A 277 8.75 -30.25 16.48
N HIS A 278 8.84 -30.83 15.29
CA HIS A 278 9.69 -30.33 14.22
C HIS A 278 8.82 -29.61 13.20
N ILE A 279 9.13 -28.35 12.92
CA ILE A 279 8.40 -27.52 11.97
C ILE A 279 9.26 -27.33 10.73
N THR A 280 8.71 -27.63 9.56
CA THR A 280 9.40 -27.46 8.27
C THR A 280 8.56 -26.60 7.34
N LYS A 281 9.18 -25.64 6.66
CA LYS A 281 8.54 -24.89 5.57
C LYS A 281 8.75 -25.65 4.26
N THR A 282 7.67 -25.99 3.58
CA THR A 282 7.70 -26.71 2.31
C THR A 282 8.00 -25.76 1.14
N PRO A 283 8.44 -26.26 -0.04
CA PRO A 283 8.80 -25.43 -1.18
C PRO A 283 7.66 -24.56 -1.74
N ASP A 284 6.41 -24.98 -1.53
CA ASP A 284 5.19 -24.24 -1.86
C ASP A 284 4.82 -23.18 -0.80
N GLY A 285 5.68 -22.96 0.18
CA GLY A 285 5.55 -21.90 1.18
C GLY A 285 4.68 -22.24 2.39
N ARG A 286 4.15 -23.47 2.50
CA ARG A 286 3.35 -23.95 3.63
C ARG A 286 4.25 -24.43 4.78
N TYR A 287 3.68 -24.58 5.97
CA TYR A 287 4.33 -25.20 7.11
C TYR A 287 3.76 -26.58 7.36
N THR A 288 4.64 -27.56 7.61
CA THR A 288 4.25 -28.90 8.04
C THR A 288 4.90 -29.22 9.37
N TYR A 289 4.12 -29.81 10.27
CA TYR A 289 4.54 -30.12 11.63
C TYR A 289 4.69 -31.63 11.76
N ARG A 290 5.79 -32.07 12.35
CA ARG A 290 6.02 -33.47 12.71
C ARG A 290 6.16 -33.57 14.22
N LEU A 291 5.30 -34.36 14.86
CA LEU A 291 5.42 -34.64 16.29
C LEU A 291 6.62 -35.56 16.54
N HIS A 292 7.39 -35.29 17.59
CA HIS A 292 8.40 -36.22 18.06
C HIS A 292 7.75 -37.37 18.85
N PRO A 293 8.20 -38.63 18.66
CA PRO A 293 7.79 -39.74 19.50
C PRO A 293 8.08 -39.46 20.98
N PRO A 294 7.28 -40.02 21.92
CA PRO A 294 7.45 -39.81 23.35
C PRO A 294 8.85 -40.12 23.91
N ASP A 295 9.63 -40.95 23.21
CA ASP A 295 10.88 -41.55 23.73
C ASP A 295 12.18 -41.08 23.05
N THR A 296 12.13 -40.05 22.21
CA THR A 296 13.35 -39.47 21.60
C THR A 296 13.61 -38.06 22.09
N VAL A 297 14.12 -37.94 23.32
CA VAL A 297 14.81 -36.73 23.78
C VAL A 297 16.27 -37.12 24.04
N PRO A 298 17.25 -36.60 23.27
CA PRO A 298 18.61 -36.54 23.77
C PRO A 298 18.59 -35.66 25.02
N LEU A 299 19.01 -36.21 26.16
CA LEU A 299 19.19 -35.53 27.43
C LEU A 299 20.27 -34.43 27.31
N HIS A 300 19.98 -33.32 26.63
CA HIS A 300 20.85 -32.15 26.61
C HIS A 300 20.04 -30.92 26.20
N GLN A 301 19.39 -30.30 27.19
CA GLN A 301 19.42 -28.85 27.48
C GLN A 301 18.35 -28.51 28.52
N ARG A 302 18.47 -29.11 29.70
CA ARG A 302 17.89 -28.54 30.92
C ARG A 302 18.72 -27.33 31.33
N ARG A 303 18.46 -26.15 30.77
CA ARG A 303 18.78 -24.87 31.43
C ARG A 303 17.85 -23.77 30.93
N HIS A 304 16.75 -23.54 31.64
CA HIS A 304 16.38 -22.23 32.18
C HIS A 304 15.39 -22.47 33.34
N PRO A 305 15.63 -21.92 34.54
CA PRO A 305 14.62 -21.94 35.59
C PRO A 305 13.45 -21.02 35.21
N PRO A 306 12.23 -21.29 35.68
CA PRO A 306 11.08 -20.43 35.43
C PRO A 306 11.30 -19.04 36.05
N PRO A 307 10.77 -17.96 35.44
CA PRO A 307 10.86 -16.62 36.01
C PRO A 307 10.08 -16.54 37.32
N THR A 308 10.75 -16.10 38.38
CA THR A 308 10.17 -15.83 39.70
C THR A 308 9.40 -14.51 39.67
N TRP A 309 8.08 -14.57 39.59
CA TRP A 309 7.22 -13.42 39.96
C TRP A 309 6.14 -13.76 40.99
N ALA A 310 6.25 -14.89 41.67
CA ALA A 310 5.52 -15.09 42.92
C ALA A 310 6.29 -14.44 44.08
N GLN A 311 6.10 -13.13 44.30
CA GLN A 311 6.15 -12.40 45.58
C GLN A 311 6.31 -10.89 45.35
N ALA A 312 5.19 -10.21 45.13
CA ALA A 312 4.98 -8.81 45.49
C ALA A 312 3.46 -8.59 45.62
N ALA A 313 2.92 -9.07 46.74
CA ALA A 313 1.72 -8.57 47.38
C ALA A 313 2.17 -7.98 48.73
#